data_AF-A0A6G7WY44-F1
#
_entry.id   AF-A0A6G7WY44-F1
#
_cell.length_a   1.000
_cell.length_b   1.000
_cell.length_c   1.000
_cell.angle_alpha   90.00
_cell.angle_beta   90.00
_cell.angle_gamma   90.00
#
_symmetry.space_group_name_H-M   'P 1'
#
loop_
_entity.id
_entity.type
_entity.pdbx_description
1 polymer ?
#
loop_
_entity_poly.entity_id
_entity_poly.type
_entity_poly.pdbx_seq_one_letter_code
_entity_poly.pdbx_strand_id
1 'polypeptide(L)'
;MTQIDRTFYKLYNHFGPQNWWPAQSDIEMMLGAILVQNTSWKNVENVLSQFEHFDGQTLCEMPFDTLAKLIQASGSYKRKTQSILELMNWYQEYDFNPDNLSNIDTLTLRKSLLNIHGIGEETCDCILLYAFNRPVFVVDVYLRRLLDKLSYPKLKSYSSIQKLMMDTLPHDVPLFQEYHALIVEYGKKYLPKSPVHYEDDPLNTFEDNVEYTLKDLAAIPNQETIRFWIANYGFVERASYPDPFWGSVHTIIGQLISAAAARTIYKRFQETFPSLESVQNSTADDIKKVGLPRTKSQYIFDLAQSIKNQFIDFQQIYDMNDDEAIHTLTQIKGFGVWSAKILLIHSFNRLDISSYEDIGLRNGLKKHLSIPEIDKEMFDSYLETFVPYKTIASIYLWKINHSSSDKR
;
A
#
# COMPACT_ATOMS: atom_id res chain seq x y z
N MET A 1 -8.72 -7.23 0.55
CA MET A 1 -7.26 -7.00 0.55
C MET A 1 -6.51 -8.30 0.75
N THR A 2 -5.58 -8.64 -0.14
CA THR A 2 -4.77 -9.87 -0.03
C THR A 2 -3.72 -9.73 1.07
N GLN A 3 -3.18 -10.84 1.57
CA GLN A 3 -2.06 -10.80 2.53
C GLN A 3 -0.82 -10.10 1.94
N ILE A 4 -0.59 -10.24 0.63
CA ILE A 4 0.50 -9.58 -0.11
C ILE A 4 0.33 -8.05 -0.07
N ASP A 5 -0.87 -7.53 -0.34
CA ASP A 5 -1.13 -6.08 -0.24
C ASP A 5 -0.82 -5.57 1.18
N ARG A 6 -1.27 -6.30 2.21
CA ARG A 6 -1.03 -5.94 3.62
C ARG A 6 0.46 -5.90 3.94
N THR A 7 1.20 -6.88 3.42
CA THR A 7 2.64 -6.98 3.65
C THR A 7 3.35 -5.76 3.10
N PHE A 8 3.05 -5.32 1.88
CA PHE A 8 3.64 -4.09 1.35
C PHE A 8 3.41 -2.90 2.29
N TYR A 9 2.17 -2.68 2.74
CA TYR A 9 1.84 -1.58 3.65
C TYR A 9 2.62 -1.63 4.96
N LYS A 10 2.68 -2.80 5.60
CA LYS A 10 3.42 -2.99 6.86
C LYS A 10 4.92 -2.73 6.67
N LEU A 11 5.50 -3.23 5.59
CA LEU A 11 6.91 -3.01 5.31
C LEU A 11 7.19 -1.53 4.99
N TYR A 12 6.37 -0.89 4.15
CA TYR A 12 6.53 0.52 3.79
C TYR A 12 6.37 1.44 5.01
N ASN A 13 5.37 1.20 5.86
CA ASN A 13 5.17 1.99 7.09
C ASN A 13 6.31 1.80 8.10
N HIS A 14 6.96 0.63 8.13
CA HIS A 14 8.07 0.35 9.03
C HIS A 14 9.40 0.91 8.53
N PHE A 15 9.72 0.70 7.24
CA PHE A 15 11.02 1.03 6.66
C PHE A 15 11.06 2.36 5.91
N GLY A 16 9.90 2.90 5.52
CA GLY A 16 9.81 4.06 4.63
C GLY A 16 10.22 3.74 3.18
N PRO A 17 10.34 4.76 2.32
CA PRO A 17 10.82 4.57 0.95
C PRO A 17 12.30 4.14 0.95
N GLN A 18 12.62 3.12 0.16
CA GLN A 18 13.96 2.53 0.13
C GLN A 18 14.92 3.24 -0.82
N ASN A 19 14.40 3.97 -1.82
CA ASN A 19 15.22 4.63 -2.87
C ASN A 19 16.22 3.65 -3.54
N TRP A 20 15.76 2.42 -3.76
CA TRP A 20 16.55 1.34 -4.36
C TRP A 20 16.30 1.34 -5.88
N TRP A 21 17.28 1.28 -6.78
CA TRP A 21 18.64 0.75 -6.74
C TRP A 21 19.68 1.85 -7.03
N PRO A 22 20.91 1.81 -6.46
CA PRO A 22 21.90 2.88 -6.62
C PRO A 22 22.63 2.82 -7.98
N ALA A 23 21.91 2.93 -9.09
CA ALA A 23 22.48 3.03 -10.43
C ALA A 23 22.10 4.38 -11.06
N GLN A 24 23.04 4.99 -11.75
CA GLN A 24 22.87 6.28 -12.44
C GLN A 24 22.59 6.11 -13.94
N SER A 25 22.87 4.93 -14.49
CA SER A 25 22.50 4.54 -15.84
C SER A 25 21.92 3.12 -15.89
N ASP A 26 21.21 2.85 -16.98
CA ASP A 26 20.73 1.52 -17.36
C ASP A 26 21.88 0.52 -17.54
N ILE A 27 23.01 0.93 -18.09
CA ILE A 27 24.21 0.08 -18.24
C ILE A 27 24.79 -0.26 -16.86
N GLU A 28 24.95 0.72 -15.97
CA GLU A 28 25.38 0.46 -14.59
C GLU A 28 24.45 -0.52 -13.89
N MET A 29 23.13 -0.34 -14.07
CA MET A 29 22.14 -1.25 -13.50
C MET A 29 22.29 -2.68 -14.05
N MET A 30 22.41 -2.83 -15.37
CA MET A 30 22.59 -4.14 -16.00
C MET A 30 23.87 -4.84 -15.52
N LEU A 31 24.98 -4.12 -15.40
CA LEU A 31 26.21 -4.65 -14.81
C LEU A 31 25.98 -5.08 -13.36
N GLY A 32 25.36 -4.22 -12.54
CA GLY A 32 25.02 -4.53 -11.15
C GLY A 32 24.20 -5.82 -11.01
N ALA A 33 23.18 -6.00 -11.86
CA ALA A 33 22.31 -7.18 -11.86
C ALA A 33 23.04 -8.49 -12.21
N ILE A 34 24.04 -8.45 -13.11
CA ILE A 34 24.90 -9.61 -13.40
C ILE A 34 25.92 -9.83 -12.28
N LEU A 35 26.55 -8.74 -11.82
CA LEU A 35 27.64 -8.79 -10.87
C LEU A 35 27.19 -9.28 -9.49
N VAL A 36 25.97 -8.95 -9.04
CA VAL A 36 25.44 -9.35 -7.72
C VAL A 36 25.13 -10.85 -7.61
N GLN A 37 25.03 -11.57 -8.72
CA GLN A 37 24.77 -13.01 -8.71
C GLN A 37 25.80 -13.75 -7.83
N ASN A 38 25.31 -14.40 -6.77
CA ASN A 38 26.13 -15.16 -5.82
C ASN A 38 27.30 -14.37 -5.21
N THR A 39 27.15 -13.05 -5.01
CA THR A 39 28.15 -12.22 -4.31
C THR A 39 27.47 -11.20 -3.41
N SER A 40 28.25 -10.51 -2.57
CA SER A 40 27.75 -9.43 -1.73
C SER A 40 27.70 -8.11 -2.50
N TRP A 41 26.73 -7.25 -2.17
CA TRP A 41 26.63 -5.91 -2.76
C TRP A 41 27.91 -5.08 -2.57
N LYS A 42 28.55 -5.18 -1.39
CA LYS A 42 29.85 -4.54 -1.12
C LYS A 42 30.92 -4.89 -2.16
N ASN A 43 30.98 -6.15 -2.61
CA ASN A 43 31.94 -6.55 -3.64
C ASN A 43 31.55 -6.00 -5.02
N VAL A 44 30.25 -5.87 -5.29
CA VAL A 44 29.74 -5.25 -6.53
C VAL A 44 30.10 -3.78 -6.57
N GLU A 45 29.86 -3.02 -5.50
CA GLU A 45 30.23 -1.60 -5.41
C GLU A 45 31.73 -1.38 -5.61
N ASN A 46 32.57 -2.22 -4.99
CA ASN A 46 34.02 -2.18 -5.19
C ASN A 46 34.44 -2.47 -6.65
N VAL A 47 33.65 -3.24 -7.41
CA VAL A 47 33.89 -3.49 -8.84
C VAL A 47 33.37 -2.33 -9.69
N LEU A 48 32.14 -1.87 -9.44
CA LEU A 48 31.50 -0.79 -10.21
C LEU A 48 32.27 0.53 -10.09
N SER A 49 32.81 0.83 -8.91
CA SER A 49 33.66 2.01 -8.68
C SER A 49 34.98 2.04 -9.46
N GLN A 50 35.37 0.93 -10.10
CA GLN A 50 36.55 0.88 -10.96
C GLN A 50 36.26 1.28 -12.41
N PHE A 51 34.97 1.42 -12.78
CA PHE A 51 34.59 1.93 -14.09
C PHE A 51 34.57 3.47 -14.05
N GLU A 52 35.32 4.12 -14.94
CA GLU A 52 35.30 5.58 -15.06
C GLU A 52 33.95 6.06 -15.60
N HIS A 53 33.44 5.37 -16.63
CA HIS A 53 32.16 5.61 -17.26
C HIS A 53 31.49 4.28 -17.62
N PHE A 54 30.17 4.24 -17.53
CA PHE A 54 29.35 3.10 -17.96
C PHE A 54 28.95 3.29 -19.42
N ASP A 55 29.89 3.02 -20.33
CA ASP A 55 29.70 3.15 -21.77
C ASP A 55 29.63 1.78 -22.46
N GLY A 56 28.55 1.54 -23.21
CA GLY A 56 28.27 0.25 -23.84
C GLY A 56 29.28 -0.11 -24.93
N GLN A 57 29.70 0.87 -25.74
CA GLN A 57 30.66 0.66 -26.81
C GLN A 57 32.02 0.23 -26.25
N THR A 58 32.49 0.93 -25.21
CA THR A 58 33.74 0.63 -24.50
C THR A 58 33.71 -0.79 -23.92
N LEU A 59 32.58 -1.22 -23.36
CA LEU A 59 32.43 -2.58 -22.83
C LEU A 59 32.49 -3.64 -23.93
N CYS A 60 31.85 -3.41 -25.09
CA CYS A 60 31.90 -4.32 -26.25
C CYS A 60 33.33 -4.48 -26.80
N GLU A 61 34.10 -3.40 -26.83
CA GLU A 61 35.47 -3.39 -27.33
C GLU A 61 36.51 -3.90 -26.31
N MET A 62 36.12 -4.01 -25.04
CA MET A 62 37.02 -4.42 -23.97
C MET A 62 37.47 -5.88 -24.14
N PRO A 63 38.78 -6.18 -24.16
CA PRO A 63 39.25 -7.55 -24.22
C PRO A 63 38.73 -8.37 -23.03
N PHE A 64 38.32 -9.62 -23.30
CA PHE A 64 37.76 -10.52 -22.28
C PHE A 64 38.61 -10.58 -21.01
N ASP A 65 39.93 -10.77 -21.15
CA ASP A 65 40.84 -10.89 -20.00
C ASP A 65 40.96 -9.59 -19.19
N THR A 66 40.77 -8.44 -19.83
CA THR A 66 40.76 -7.13 -19.16
C THR A 66 39.50 -6.99 -18.31
N LEU A 67 38.33 -7.23 -18.89
CA LEU A 67 37.06 -7.16 -18.17
C LEU A 67 37.01 -8.21 -17.04
N ALA A 68 37.48 -9.43 -17.31
CA ALA A 68 37.54 -10.51 -16.33
C ALA A 68 38.40 -10.18 -15.10
N LYS A 69 39.52 -9.48 -15.31
CA LYS A 69 40.36 -8.98 -14.21
C LYS A 69 39.66 -7.87 -13.43
N LEU A 70 39.03 -6.92 -14.12
CA LEU A 70 38.32 -5.79 -13.51
C LEU A 70 37.20 -6.26 -12.57
N ILE A 71 36.44 -7.28 -12.99
CA ILE A 71 35.30 -7.79 -12.21
C ILE A 71 35.65 -8.98 -11.31
N GLN A 72 36.93 -9.31 -11.14
CA GLN A 72 37.38 -10.53 -10.46
C GLN A 72 36.82 -10.65 -9.03
N ALA A 73 36.71 -9.54 -8.31
CA ALA A 73 36.21 -9.48 -6.94
C ALA A 73 34.71 -9.86 -6.80
N SER A 74 33.96 -9.88 -7.91
CA SER A 74 32.56 -10.30 -7.91
C SER A 74 32.36 -11.82 -7.88
N GLY A 75 33.43 -12.63 -8.03
CA GLY A 75 33.35 -14.09 -8.07
C GLY A 75 32.67 -14.62 -9.34
N SER A 76 32.95 -15.87 -9.72
CA SER A 76 32.48 -16.46 -11.01
C SER A 76 32.74 -15.56 -12.23
N TYR A 77 33.79 -14.74 -12.15
CA TYR A 77 34.03 -13.59 -13.02
C TYR A 77 34.13 -13.96 -14.50
N LYS A 78 34.67 -15.14 -14.86
CA LYS A 78 34.73 -15.59 -16.26
C LYS A 78 33.35 -15.71 -16.90
N ARG A 79 32.40 -16.33 -16.20
CA ARG A 79 31.02 -16.47 -16.68
C ARG A 79 30.32 -15.11 -16.76
N LYS A 80 30.53 -14.27 -15.74
CA LYS A 80 29.97 -12.91 -15.70
C LYS A 80 30.54 -12.04 -16.82
N THR A 81 31.83 -12.17 -17.13
CA THR A 81 32.49 -11.47 -18.26
C THR A 81 31.79 -11.83 -19.56
N GLN A 82 31.60 -13.12 -19.83
CA GLN A 82 30.87 -13.56 -21.01
C GLN A 82 29.44 -13.00 -21.04
N SER A 83 28.73 -13.05 -19.91
CA SER A 83 27.34 -12.55 -19.81
C SER A 83 27.25 -11.06 -20.10
N ILE A 84 28.20 -10.27 -19.58
CA ILE A 84 28.28 -8.82 -19.80
C ILE A 84 28.53 -8.53 -21.29
N LEU A 85 29.54 -9.17 -21.90
CA LEU A 85 29.86 -8.93 -23.31
C LEU A 85 28.72 -9.33 -24.24
N GLU A 86 28.08 -10.48 -24.00
CA GLU A 86 26.92 -10.89 -24.79
C GLU A 86 25.73 -9.95 -24.59
N LEU A 87 25.48 -9.46 -23.37
CA LEU A 87 24.43 -8.48 -23.10
C LEU A 87 24.71 -7.13 -23.76
N MET A 88 25.95 -6.64 -23.74
CA MET A 88 26.32 -5.39 -24.40
C MET A 88 26.22 -5.52 -25.93
N ASN A 89 26.66 -6.64 -26.51
CA ASN A 89 26.48 -6.90 -27.94
C ASN A 89 24.99 -6.95 -28.33
N TRP A 90 24.16 -7.59 -27.51
CA TRP A 90 22.70 -7.57 -27.72
C TRP A 90 22.14 -6.14 -27.61
N TYR A 91 22.61 -5.36 -26.64
CA TYR A 91 22.10 -4.01 -26.43
C TYR A 91 22.58 -2.99 -27.47
N GLN A 92 23.73 -3.27 -28.11
CA GLN A 92 24.26 -2.52 -29.24
C GLN A 92 23.31 -2.54 -30.44
N GLU A 93 22.53 -3.60 -30.64
CA GLU A 93 21.49 -3.67 -31.69
C GLU A 93 20.40 -2.60 -31.52
N TYR A 94 20.33 -1.97 -30.33
CA TYR A 94 19.40 -0.92 -29.97
C TYR A 94 20.12 0.40 -29.63
N ASP A 95 21.34 0.59 -30.14
CA ASP A 95 22.18 1.78 -29.93
C ASP A 95 22.45 2.11 -28.45
N PHE A 96 22.44 1.09 -27.58
CA PHE A 96 22.56 1.26 -26.13
C PHE A 96 21.55 2.25 -25.54
N ASN A 97 20.36 2.36 -26.14
CA ASN A 97 19.32 3.28 -25.73
C ASN A 97 18.03 2.54 -25.37
N PRO A 98 17.51 2.67 -24.13
CA PRO A 98 16.33 1.92 -23.71
C PRO A 98 15.07 2.38 -24.44
N ASP A 99 15.04 3.61 -24.96
CA ASP A 99 13.90 4.14 -25.73
C ASP A 99 13.67 3.35 -27.03
N ASN A 100 14.74 2.80 -27.62
CA ASN A 100 14.65 1.95 -28.81
C ASN A 100 13.97 0.59 -28.52
N LEU A 101 13.86 0.20 -27.25
CA LEU A 101 13.15 -1.01 -26.82
C LEU A 101 11.65 -0.76 -26.59
N SER A 102 11.19 0.49 -26.56
CA SER A 102 9.84 0.89 -26.15
C SER A 102 8.73 0.17 -26.92
N ASN A 103 8.89 0.00 -28.23
CA ASN A 103 7.93 -0.64 -29.14
C ASN A 103 7.93 -2.18 -29.11
N ILE A 104 8.89 -2.80 -28.42
CA ILE A 104 8.96 -4.26 -28.28
C ILE A 104 8.13 -4.67 -27.07
N ASP A 105 7.22 -5.63 -27.26
CA ASP A 105 6.44 -6.13 -26.15
C ASP A 105 7.32 -6.83 -25.10
N THR A 106 6.93 -6.73 -23.84
CA THR A 106 7.73 -7.21 -22.71
C THR A 106 8.02 -8.72 -22.77
N LEU A 107 7.11 -9.54 -23.32
CA LEU A 107 7.32 -10.98 -23.41
C LEU A 107 8.37 -11.33 -24.47
N THR A 108 8.36 -10.64 -25.61
CA THR A 108 9.39 -10.79 -26.64
C THR A 108 10.75 -10.33 -26.13
N LEU A 109 10.81 -9.17 -25.46
CA LEU A 109 12.04 -8.65 -24.86
C LEU A 109 12.60 -9.58 -23.78
N ARG A 110 11.73 -10.14 -22.93
CA ARG A 110 12.12 -11.13 -21.91
C ARG A 110 12.71 -12.38 -22.55
N LYS A 111 12.13 -12.87 -23.65
CA LYS A 111 12.65 -14.04 -24.37
C LYS A 111 14.03 -13.79 -24.97
N SER A 112 14.28 -12.60 -25.52
CA SER A 112 15.61 -12.28 -26.07
C SER A 112 16.66 -12.21 -24.97
N LEU A 113 16.36 -11.54 -23.85
CA LEU A 113 17.27 -11.46 -22.69
C LEU A 113 17.60 -12.83 -22.10
N LEU A 114 16.62 -13.73 -21.99
CA LEU A 114 16.84 -15.09 -21.48
C LEU A 114 17.69 -15.98 -22.40
N ASN A 115 17.87 -15.61 -23.68
CA ASN A 115 18.75 -16.33 -24.59
C ASN A 115 20.24 -15.96 -24.40
N ILE A 116 20.53 -14.90 -23.65
CA ILE A 116 21.89 -14.44 -23.38
C ILE A 116 22.54 -15.35 -22.32
N HIS A 117 23.78 -15.78 -22.56
CA HIS A 117 24.45 -16.69 -21.64
C HIS A 117 24.57 -16.07 -20.25
N GLY A 118 24.17 -16.83 -19.22
CA GLY A 118 24.30 -16.41 -17.82
C GLY A 118 23.19 -15.47 -17.32
N ILE A 119 22.25 -15.06 -18.17
CA ILE A 119 21.05 -14.35 -17.74
C ILE A 119 19.94 -15.36 -17.40
N GLY A 120 19.67 -15.53 -16.11
CA GLY A 120 18.52 -16.29 -15.61
C GLY A 120 17.28 -15.42 -15.43
N GLU A 121 16.16 -16.03 -15.02
CA GLU A 121 14.88 -15.32 -14.85
C GLU A 121 14.95 -14.14 -13.88
N GLU A 122 15.63 -14.29 -12.75
CA GLU A 122 15.79 -13.21 -11.75
C GLU A 122 16.57 -12.02 -12.35
N THR A 123 17.74 -12.27 -12.95
CA THR A 123 18.54 -11.21 -13.58
C THR A 123 17.81 -10.58 -14.76
N CYS A 124 17.13 -11.37 -15.59
CA CYS A 124 16.33 -10.88 -16.71
C CYS A 124 15.26 -9.91 -16.23
N ASP A 125 14.50 -10.30 -15.20
CA ASP A 125 13.39 -9.49 -14.70
C ASP A 125 13.90 -8.27 -13.91
N CYS A 126 15.07 -8.35 -13.26
CA CYS A 126 15.76 -7.17 -12.72
C CYS A 126 16.09 -6.15 -13.81
N ILE A 127 16.65 -6.60 -14.94
CA ILE A 127 16.99 -5.72 -16.08
C ILE A 127 15.71 -5.09 -16.64
N LEU A 128 14.67 -5.89 -16.87
CA LEU A 128 13.37 -5.40 -17.36
C LEU A 128 12.77 -4.35 -16.43
N LEU A 129 12.76 -4.60 -15.12
CA LEU A 129 12.14 -3.72 -14.14
C LEU A 129 12.92 -2.43 -13.90
N TYR A 130 14.23 -2.51 -13.72
CA TYR A 130 15.05 -1.39 -13.26
C TYR A 130 15.76 -0.63 -14.39
N ALA A 131 16.19 -1.32 -15.46
CA ALA A 131 16.87 -0.66 -16.58
C ALA A 131 15.87 -0.22 -17.67
N PHE A 132 14.87 -1.06 -17.96
CA PHE A 132 13.95 -0.84 -19.09
C PHE A 132 12.54 -0.42 -18.69
N ASN A 133 12.31 -0.15 -17.40
CA ASN A 133 11.03 0.34 -16.87
C ASN A 133 9.81 -0.50 -17.34
N ARG A 134 9.96 -1.82 -17.33
CA ARG A 134 8.87 -2.76 -17.63
C ARG A 134 8.26 -3.27 -16.32
N PRO A 135 6.92 -3.28 -16.16
CA PRO A 135 6.27 -3.71 -14.93
C PRO A 135 6.31 -5.24 -14.82
N VAL A 136 7.47 -5.80 -14.45
CA VAL A 136 7.68 -7.23 -14.23
C VAL A 136 8.20 -7.42 -12.81
N PHE A 137 7.49 -8.20 -11.99
CA PHE A 137 7.90 -8.42 -10.60
C PHE A 137 9.09 -9.39 -10.52
N VAL A 138 10.14 -9.00 -9.81
CA VAL A 138 11.35 -9.82 -9.61
C VAL A 138 11.11 -10.86 -8.51
N VAL A 139 11.50 -12.11 -8.76
CA VAL A 139 11.41 -13.19 -7.76
C VAL A 139 12.79 -13.64 -7.32
N ASP A 140 13.21 -13.18 -6.15
CA ASP A 140 14.47 -13.54 -5.54
C ASP A 140 14.30 -14.54 -4.38
N VAL A 141 15.40 -14.79 -3.65
CA VAL A 141 15.39 -15.66 -2.47
C VAL A 141 14.63 -15.05 -1.29
N TYR A 142 14.59 -13.72 -1.16
CA TYR A 142 13.95 -13.05 -0.03
C TYR A 142 12.42 -13.11 -0.17
N LEU A 143 11.88 -12.92 -1.38
CA LEU A 143 10.46 -13.12 -1.66
C LEU A 143 10.03 -14.56 -1.35
N ARG A 144 10.84 -15.56 -1.74
CA ARG A 144 10.55 -16.97 -1.42
C ARG A 144 10.42 -17.21 0.09
N ARG A 145 11.38 -16.71 0.87
CA ARG A 145 11.35 -16.82 2.33
C ARG A 145 10.19 -16.06 2.96
N LEU A 146 9.85 -14.89 2.40
CA LEU A 146 8.70 -14.12 2.85
C LEU A 146 7.40 -14.89 2.64
N LEU A 147 7.19 -15.48 1.46
CA LEU A 147 6.01 -16.29 1.18
C LEU A 147 5.92 -17.51 2.11
N ASP A 148 7.05 -18.16 2.42
CA ASP A 148 7.11 -19.23 3.41
C ASP A 148 6.70 -18.73 4.81
N LYS A 149 7.20 -17.56 5.26
CA LYS A 149 6.79 -16.94 6.54
C LYS A 149 5.29 -16.64 6.57
N LEU A 150 4.75 -16.14 5.47
CA LEU A 150 3.32 -15.82 5.33
C LEU A 150 2.44 -17.06 5.18
N SER A 151 3.02 -18.27 5.22
CA SER A 151 2.30 -19.54 5.09
C SER A 151 1.59 -19.71 3.73
N TYR A 152 2.11 -19.10 2.68
CA TYR A 152 1.63 -19.38 1.32
C TYR A 152 1.95 -20.82 0.92
N PRO A 153 1.17 -21.43 0.01
CA PRO A 153 1.51 -22.73 -0.56
C PRO A 153 2.92 -22.70 -1.14
N LYS A 154 3.68 -23.80 -0.97
CA LYS A 154 5.04 -23.91 -1.51
C LYS A 154 5.03 -23.93 -3.04
N LEU A 155 5.09 -22.74 -3.63
CA LEU A 155 5.24 -22.54 -5.06
C LEU A 155 6.68 -22.87 -5.46
N LYS A 156 6.85 -23.88 -6.32
CA LYS A 156 8.18 -24.42 -6.65
C LYS A 156 8.93 -23.61 -7.70
N SER A 157 8.22 -23.07 -8.69
CA SER A 157 8.84 -22.41 -9.84
C SER A 157 8.90 -20.89 -9.68
N TYR A 158 9.89 -20.27 -10.32
CA TYR A 158 9.99 -18.81 -10.44
C TYR A 158 8.70 -18.25 -11.06
N SER A 159 8.29 -18.78 -12.21
CA SER A 159 7.09 -18.34 -12.95
C SER A 159 5.81 -18.40 -12.13
N SER A 160 5.62 -19.45 -11.30
CA SER A 160 4.45 -19.54 -10.42
C SER A 160 4.41 -18.45 -9.35
N ILE A 161 5.57 -18.08 -8.79
CA ILE A 161 5.66 -17.02 -7.78
C ILE A 161 5.47 -15.64 -8.44
N GLN A 162 6.11 -15.42 -9.59
CA GLN A 162 5.96 -14.19 -10.34
C GLN A 162 4.49 -13.99 -10.72
N LYS A 163 3.83 -15.04 -11.23
CA LYS A 163 2.41 -14.98 -11.56
C LYS A 163 1.54 -14.60 -10.36
N LEU A 164 1.81 -15.15 -9.18
CA LEU A 164 1.10 -14.76 -7.95
C LEU A 164 1.22 -13.25 -7.69
N MET A 165 2.44 -12.69 -7.76
CA MET A 165 2.65 -11.26 -7.53
C MET A 165 2.00 -10.41 -8.63
N MET A 166 2.19 -10.77 -9.88
CA MET A 166 1.67 -10.08 -11.06
C MET A 166 0.13 -10.10 -11.14
N ASP A 167 -0.51 -11.19 -10.72
CA ASP A 167 -1.99 -11.28 -10.70
C ASP A 167 -2.57 -10.51 -9.50
N THR A 168 -1.78 -10.36 -8.41
CA THR A 168 -2.23 -9.72 -7.16
C THR A 168 -2.09 -8.20 -7.20
N LEU A 169 -0.96 -7.69 -7.67
CA LEU A 169 -0.57 -6.28 -7.60
C LEU A 169 -0.92 -5.53 -8.90
N PRO A 170 -1.14 -4.20 -8.86
CA PRO A 170 -1.23 -3.40 -10.07
C PRO A 170 0.13 -3.35 -10.79
N HIS A 171 0.11 -3.31 -12.14
CA HIS A 171 1.31 -3.32 -12.97
C HIS A 171 1.94 -1.93 -13.05
N ASP A 172 2.51 -1.48 -11.93
CA ASP A 172 3.17 -0.18 -11.78
C ASP A 172 4.66 -0.37 -11.45
N VAL A 173 5.53 0.25 -12.25
CA VAL A 173 6.98 0.09 -12.14
C VAL A 173 7.51 0.60 -10.78
N PRO A 174 7.19 1.84 -10.34
CA PRO A 174 7.60 2.32 -9.03
C PRO A 174 7.16 1.40 -7.88
N LEU A 175 5.92 0.90 -7.90
CA LEU A 175 5.43 -0.04 -6.89
C LEU A 175 6.26 -1.32 -6.85
N PHE A 176 6.55 -1.92 -8.02
CA PHE A 176 7.32 -3.17 -8.08
C PHE A 176 8.75 -2.97 -7.60
N GLN A 177 9.39 -1.87 -7.99
CA GLN A 177 10.73 -1.51 -7.53
C GLN A 177 10.77 -1.33 -6.01
N GLU A 178 9.83 -0.57 -5.45
CA GLU A 178 9.75 -0.28 -4.02
C GLU A 178 9.41 -1.54 -3.21
N TYR A 179 8.45 -2.34 -3.66
CA TYR A 179 8.07 -3.55 -2.94
C TYR A 179 9.19 -4.59 -2.96
N HIS A 180 9.85 -4.78 -4.10
CA HIS A 180 11.05 -5.62 -4.16
C HIS A 180 12.11 -5.14 -3.16
N ALA A 181 12.33 -3.82 -3.04
CA ALA A 181 13.24 -3.23 -2.05
C ALA A 181 12.89 -3.56 -0.61
N LEU A 182 11.64 -3.33 -0.25
CA LEU A 182 11.12 -3.63 1.07
C LEU A 182 11.24 -5.12 1.42
N ILE A 183 11.00 -6.01 0.47
CA ILE A 183 11.14 -7.47 0.66
C ILE A 183 12.60 -7.83 0.94
N VAL A 184 13.54 -7.26 0.20
CA VAL A 184 14.97 -7.52 0.39
C VAL A 184 15.46 -6.96 1.73
N GLU A 185 15.05 -5.76 2.10
CA GLU A 185 15.42 -5.15 3.38
C GLU A 185 14.83 -5.94 4.57
N TYR A 186 13.54 -6.28 4.48
CA TYR A 186 12.89 -7.18 5.43
C TYR A 186 13.62 -8.52 5.53
N GLY A 187 13.97 -9.11 4.38
CA GLY A 187 14.62 -10.40 4.32
C GLY A 187 16.01 -10.43 4.96
N LYS A 188 16.79 -9.35 4.80
CA LYS A 188 18.10 -9.21 5.47
C LYS A 188 17.97 -9.11 6.99
N LYS A 189 16.95 -8.39 7.47
CA LYS A 189 16.78 -8.09 8.91
C LYS A 189 16.05 -9.19 9.66
N TYR A 190 14.95 -9.70 9.12
CA TYR A 190 13.98 -10.57 9.81
C TYR A 190 13.91 -12.00 9.28
N LEU A 191 14.52 -12.31 8.13
CA LEU A 191 14.55 -13.67 7.56
C LEU A 191 15.99 -14.23 7.43
N PRO A 192 16.77 -14.29 8.54
CA PRO A 192 18.07 -14.92 8.53
C PRO A 192 17.97 -16.41 8.16
N LYS A 193 19.09 -17.01 7.77
CA LYS A 193 19.15 -18.44 7.38
C LYS A 193 18.70 -19.40 8.50
N SER A 194 18.76 -18.96 9.76
CA SER A 194 18.28 -19.71 10.93
C SER A 194 17.06 -19.01 11.52
N PRO A 195 15.98 -19.72 11.88
CA PRO A 195 14.78 -19.09 12.43
C PRO A 195 15.09 -18.36 13.73
N VAL A 196 14.80 -17.06 13.77
CA VAL A 196 14.89 -16.22 14.97
C VAL A 196 13.58 -15.46 15.08
N HIS A 197 13.00 -15.42 16.28
CA HIS A 197 11.84 -14.58 16.56
C HIS A 197 12.31 -13.18 16.93
N TYR A 198 11.76 -12.17 16.25
CA TYR A 198 11.99 -10.77 16.52
C TYR A 198 10.70 -10.16 17.04
N GLU A 199 10.71 -9.58 18.24
CA GLU A 199 9.51 -8.95 18.83
C GLU A 199 9.06 -7.73 18.01
N ASP A 200 9.99 -7.02 17.38
CA ASP A 200 9.76 -5.82 16.57
C ASP A 200 9.45 -6.12 15.08
N ASP A 201 9.23 -7.39 14.71
CA ASP A 201 8.92 -7.76 13.34
C ASP A 201 7.56 -7.17 12.89
N PRO A 202 7.54 -6.31 11.86
CA PRO A 202 6.32 -5.63 11.42
C PRO A 202 5.24 -6.58 10.89
N LEU A 203 5.59 -7.85 10.61
CA LEU A 203 4.67 -8.87 10.09
C LEU A 203 4.25 -9.91 11.15
N ASN A 204 4.54 -9.70 12.44
CA ASN A 204 4.09 -10.61 13.50
C ASN A 204 2.56 -10.60 13.71
N THR A 205 1.92 -9.45 13.48
CA THR A 205 0.45 -9.31 13.54
C THR A 205 -0.07 -8.86 12.19
N PHE A 206 -1.31 -9.20 11.86
CA PHE A 206 -2.05 -8.75 10.67
C PHE A 206 -3.43 -8.20 11.06
N GLU A 207 -3.55 -7.69 12.29
CA GLU A 207 -4.78 -7.15 12.89
C GLU A 207 -5.19 -5.77 12.34
N ASP A 208 -4.46 -5.29 11.33
CA ASP A 208 -4.64 -3.95 10.76
C ASP A 208 -5.97 -3.86 9.98
N ASN A 209 -6.74 -2.79 10.23
CA ASN A 209 -8.04 -2.52 9.62
C ASN A 209 -7.91 -1.81 8.25
N VAL A 210 -6.83 -2.08 7.50
CA VAL A 210 -6.67 -1.50 6.15
C VAL A 210 -7.57 -2.25 5.18
N GLU A 211 -8.53 -1.55 4.61
CA GLU A 211 -9.57 -2.16 3.79
C GLU A 211 -9.53 -1.77 2.30
N TYR A 212 -8.60 -0.88 1.91
CA TYR A 212 -8.33 -0.57 0.50
C TYR A 212 -7.01 -1.20 0.03
N THR A 213 -7.01 -1.74 -1.18
CA THR A 213 -5.89 -2.47 -1.79
C THR A 213 -4.97 -1.56 -2.60
N LEU A 214 -3.81 -2.09 -2.99
CA LEU A 214 -2.92 -1.39 -3.92
C LEU A 214 -3.57 -1.17 -5.29
N LYS A 215 -4.45 -2.09 -5.70
CA LYS A 215 -5.25 -1.92 -6.92
C LYS A 215 -6.25 -0.77 -6.79
N ASP A 216 -6.88 -0.62 -5.62
CA ASP A 216 -7.78 0.49 -5.36
C ASP A 216 -7.04 1.83 -5.45
N LEU A 217 -5.85 1.91 -4.85
CA LEU A 217 -5.00 3.10 -4.96
C LEU A 217 -4.56 3.38 -6.40
N ALA A 218 -4.16 2.36 -7.16
CA ALA A 218 -3.74 2.50 -8.55
C ALA A 218 -4.89 2.89 -9.49
N ALA A 219 -6.13 2.60 -9.11
CA ALA A 219 -7.33 2.95 -9.88
C ALA A 219 -7.79 4.40 -9.66
N ILE A 220 -7.24 5.12 -8.66
CA ILE A 220 -7.55 6.53 -8.43
C ILE A 220 -6.98 7.40 -9.57
N PRO A 221 -7.76 8.28 -10.22
CA PRO A 221 -7.23 9.14 -11.28
C PRO A 221 -6.14 10.10 -10.80
N ASN A 222 -6.32 10.71 -9.62
CA ASN A 222 -5.37 11.65 -9.02
C ASN A 222 -4.15 10.95 -8.37
N GLN A 223 -3.34 10.29 -9.18
CA GLN A 223 -2.15 9.54 -8.74
C GLN A 223 -1.09 10.43 -8.08
N GLU A 224 -0.94 11.67 -8.54
CA GLU A 224 0.06 12.59 -7.99
C GLU A 224 -0.20 12.90 -6.51
N THR A 225 -1.45 13.25 -6.17
CA THR A 225 -1.82 13.49 -4.78
C THR A 225 -1.69 12.24 -3.91
N ILE A 226 -2.08 11.06 -4.42
CA ILE A 226 -1.95 9.80 -3.67
C ILE A 226 -0.48 9.49 -3.36
N ARG A 227 0.40 9.60 -4.35
CA ARG A 227 1.85 9.42 -4.17
C ARG A 227 2.40 10.41 -3.14
N PHE A 228 2.01 11.68 -3.23
CA PHE A 228 2.39 12.71 -2.26
C PHE A 228 1.94 12.35 -0.84
N TRP A 229 0.70 11.92 -0.65
CA TRP A 229 0.19 11.55 0.66
C TRP A 229 0.88 10.31 1.23
N ILE A 230 1.12 9.27 0.42
CA ILE A 230 1.86 8.07 0.85
C ILE A 230 3.29 8.43 1.26
N ALA A 231 3.97 9.30 0.51
CA ALA A 231 5.34 9.72 0.84
C ALA A 231 5.41 10.48 2.18
N ASN A 232 4.41 11.31 2.49
CA ASN A 232 4.43 12.16 3.69
C ASN A 232 3.80 11.52 4.93
N TYR A 233 2.80 10.64 4.74
CA TYR A 233 1.98 10.11 5.83
C TYR A 233 1.96 8.58 5.91
N GLY A 234 2.60 7.89 4.96
CA GLY A 234 2.53 6.44 4.82
C GLY A 234 1.16 5.97 4.35
N PHE A 235 0.91 4.68 4.50
CA PHE A 235 -0.42 4.09 4.32
C PHE A 235 -1.25 4.31 5.57
N VAL A 236 -2.44 4.88 5.41
CA VAL A 236 -3.30 5.28 6.54
C VAL A 236 -4.41 4.26 6.74
N GLU A 237 -4.52 3.75 7.95
CA GLU A 237 -5.57 2.80 8.30
C GLU A 237 -6.94 3.47 8.42
N ARG A 238 -7.98 2.76 7.95
CA ARG A 238 -9.36 3.12 8.24
C ARG A 238 -9.74 2.51 9.59
N ALA A 239 -10.34 3.29 10.49
CA ALA A 239 -11.03 2.70 11.63
C ALA A 239 -12.19 1.83 11.12
N SER A 240 -12.30 0.58 11.56
CA SER A 240 -13.39 -0.33 11.14
C SER A 240 -14.25 -0.70 12.34
N TYR A 241 -15.57 -0.64 12.16
CA TYR A 241 -16.58 -1.12 13.11
C TYR A 241 -17.48 -2.10 12.35
N PRO A 242 -17.07 -3.37 12.19
CA PRO A 242 -17.74 -4.31 11.29
C PRO A 242 -19.20 -4.60 11.63
N ASP A 243 -19.58 -4.44 12.90
CA ASP A 243 -20.96 -4.51 13.34
C ASP A 243 -21.62 -3.13 13.20
N PRO A 244 -22.63 -2.97 12.31
CA PRO A 244 -23.29 -1.68 12.07
C PRO A 244 -23.99 -1.10 13.30
N PHE A 245 -24.44 -1.92 14.27
CA PHE A 245 -24.99 -1.42 15.51
C PHE A 245 -23.91 -0.72 16.33
N TRP A 246 -22.76 -1.37 16.54
CA TRP A 246 -21.65 -0.79 17.28
C TRP A 246 -21.05 0.43 16.57
N GLY A 247 -20.95 0.39 15.24
CA GLY A 247 -20.57 1.54 14.42
C GLY A 247 -21.56 2.71 14.57
N SER A 248 -22.86 2.42 14.65
CA SER A 248 -23.90 3.43 14.87
C SER A 248 -23.78 4.06 16.25
N VAL A 249 -23.58 3.25 17.29
CA VAL A 249 -23.35 3.73 18.66
C VAL A 249 -22.10 4.61 18.71
N HIS A 250 -20.99 4.15 18.13
CA HIS A 250 -19.76 4.92 18.05
C HIS A 250 -19.97 6.27 17.35
N THR A 251 -20.69 6.27 16.22
CA THR A 251 -21.04 7.48 15.47
C THR A 251 -21.87 8.46 16.29
N ILE A 252 -22.93 7.99 16.97
CA ILE A 252 -23.76 8.84 17.85
C ILE A 252 -22.92 9.45 18.97
N ILE A 253 -22.09 8.63 19.63
CA ILE A 253 -21.22 9.10 20.72
C ILE A 253 -20.27 10.18 20.22
N GLY A 254 -19.65 9.99 19.05
CA GLY A 254 -18.66 10.91 18.47
C GLY A 254 -19.20 12.25 17.96
N GLN A 255 -20.51 12.40 17.74
CA GLN A 255 -21.09 13.66 17.25
C GLN A 255 -20.71 14.87 18.12
N LEU A 256 -20.24 15.96 17.51
CA LEU A 256 -19.99 17.26 18.17
C LEU A 256 -18.99 17.24 19.36
N ILE A 257 -18.15 16.20 19.48
CA ILE A 257 -17.10 16.12 20.49
C ILE A 257 -15.76 15.73 19.86
N SER A 258 -14.66 15.86 20.60
CA SER A 258 -13.34 15.44 20.12
C SER A 258 -13.25 13.90 20.02
N ALA A 259 -12.43 13.40 19.10
CA ALA A 259 -12.17 11.97 18.94
C ALA A 259 -11.63 11.32 20.23
N ALA A 260 -10.81 12.06 21.00
CA ALA A 260 -10.29 11.57 22.29
C ALA A 260 -11.42 11.36 23.32
N ALA A 261 -12.32 12.34 23.45
CA ALA A 261 -13.48 12.22 24.35
C ALA A 261 -14.42 11.10 23.91
N ALA A 262 -14.69 10.98 22.61
CA ALA A 262 -15.51 9.92 22.04
C ALA A 262 -14.97 8.53 22.38
N ARG A 263 -13.66 8.29 22.21
CA ARG A 263 -13.01 7.02 22.55
C ARG A 263 -13.18 6.65 24.03
N THR A 264 -12.99 7.60 24.94
CA THR A 264 -13.15 7.36 26.38
C THR A 264 -14.58 6.98 26.74
N ILE A 265 -15.57 7.69 26.20
CA ILE A 265 -16.99 7.42 26.46
C ILE A 265 -17.41 6.08 25.84
N TYR A 266 -16.97 5.81 24.60
CA TYR A 266 -17.27 4.56 23.91
C TYR A 266 -16.69 3.34 24.64
N LYS A 267 -15.44 3.42 25.12
CA LYS A 267 -14.85 2.34 25.93
C LYS A 267 -15.69 2.05 27.18
N ARG A 268 -16.06 3.09 27.93
CA ARG A 268 -16.92 2.94 29.12
C ARG A 268 -18.30 2.38 28.77
N PHE A 269 -18.85 2.78 27.62
CA PHE A 269 -20.12 2.24 27.12
C PHE A 269 -20.03 0.73 26.89
N GLN A 270 -19.00 0.26 26.18
CA GLN A 270 -18.80 -1.18 25.93
C GLN A 270 -18.53 -1.98 27.21
N GLU A 271 -17.81 -1.41 28.18
CA GLU A 271 -17.60 -2.04 29.50
C GLU A 271 -18.92 -2.18 30.28
N THR A 272 -19.83 -1.20 30.16
CA THR A 272 -21.13 -1.21 30.85
C THR A 272 -22.16 -2.08 30.12
N PHE A 273 -22.12 -2.06 28.79
CA PHE A 273 -23.05 -2.74 27.89
C PHE A 273 -22.25 -3.61 26.91
N PRO A 274 -21.91 -4.86 27.27
CA PRO A 274 -21.03 -5.71 26.46
C PRO A 274 -21.72 -6.33 25.23
N SER A 275 -23.05 -6.24 25.13
CA SER A 275 -23.82 -6.82 24.02
C SER A 275 -25.01 -5.94 23.63
N LEU A 276 -25.51 -6.11 22.40
CA LEU A 276 -26.76 -5.46 21.97
C LEU A 276 -27.93 -5.77 22.93
N GLU A 277 -28.03 -7.03 23.39
CA GLU A 277 -29.04 -7.46 24.35
C GLU A 277 -28.95 -6.67 25.68
N SER A 278 -27.74 -6.38 26.16
CA SER A 278 -27.55 -5.60 27.39
C SER A 278 -28.05 -4.16 27.24
N VAL A 279 -27.93 -3.57 26.04
CA VAL A 279 -28.51 -2.25 25.73
C VAL A 279 -30.03 -2.35 25.63
N GLN A 280 -30.56 -3.39 24.97
CA GLN A 280 -32.00 -3.62 24.81
C GLN A 280 -32.74 -3.86 26.13
N ASN A 281 -32.05 -4.40 27.14
CA ASN A 281 -32.58 -4.66 28.48
C ASN A 281 -32.33 -3.50 29.46
N SER A 282 -31.72 -2.41 29.01
CA SER A 282 -31.45 -1.21 29.80
C SER A 282 -32.50 -0.11 29.60
N THR A 283 -32.32 1.05 30.22
CA THR A 283 -33.09 2.27 29.91
C THR A 283 -32.17 3.37 29.36
N ALA A 284 -32.76 4.38 28.72
CA ALA A 284 -32.01 5.57 28.31
C ALA A 284 -31.33 6.28 29.51
N ASP A 285 -31.93 6.22 30.71
CA ASP A 285 -31.33 6.76 31.93
C ASP A 285 -30.14 5.95 32.42
N ASP A 286 -30.11 4.63 32.18
CA ASP A 286 -28.93 3.80 32.45
C ASP A 286 -27.79 4.12 31.49
N ILE A 287 -28.08 4.27 30.19
CA ILE A 287 -27.09 4.66 29.18
C ILE A 287 -26.50 6.04 29.50
N LYS A 288 -27.32 6.98 29.99
CA LYS A 288 -26.88 8.32 30.39
C LYS A 288 -25.78 8.27 31.47
N LYS A 289 -25.80 7.29 32.38
CA LYS A 289 -24.80 7.15 33.47
C LYS A 289 -23.37 6.94 32.95
N VAL A 290 -23.21 6.51 31.70
CA VAL A 290 -21.90 6.40 31.03
C VAL A 290 -21.24 7.77 30.78
N GLY A 291 -22.01 8.86 30.87
CA GLY A 291 -21.53 10.23 30.65
C GLY A 291 -22.03 10.84 29.34
N LEU A 292 -23.16 10.35 28.83
CA LEU A 292 -23.77 10.85 27.59
C LEU A 292 -24.89 11.86 27.87
N PRO A 293 -25.11 12.85 26.97
CA PRO A 293 -26.30 13.68 27.01
C PRO A 293 -27.59 12.85 26.87
N ARG A 294 -28.67 13.30 27.51
CA ARG A 294 -29.98 12.61 27.50
C ARG A 294 -30.47 12.26 26.09
N THR A 295 -30.30 13.18 25.14
CA THR A 295 -30.72 12.98 23.74
C THR A 295 -29.97 11.84 23.07
N LYS A 296 -28.63 11.79 23.21
CA LYS A 296 -27.82 10.70 22.65
C LYS A 296 -28.11 9.36 23.30
N SER A 297 -28.34 9.36 24.62
CA SER A 297 -28.76 8.15 25.34
C SER A 297 -30.10 7.62 24.81
N GLN A 298 -31.06 8.51 24.53
CA GLN A 298 -32.33 8.13 23.92
C GLN A 298 -32.13 7.57 22.51
N TYR A 299 -31.28 8.18 21.68
CA TYR A 299 -31.02 7.68 20.32
C TYR A 299 -30.41 6.28 20.31
N ILE A 300 -29.43 6.02 21.19
CA ILE A 300 -28.82 4.68 21.30
C ILE A 300 -29.86 3.66 21.78
N PHE A 301 -30.68 4.01 22.77
CA PHE A 301 -31.76 3.14 23.23
C PHE A 301 -32.78 2.86 22.13
N ASP A 302 -33.29 3.90 21.46
CA ASP A 302 -34.27 3.79 20.38
C ASP A 302 -33.73 2.94 19.22
N LEU A 303 -32.44 3.09 18.87
CA LEU A 303 -31.77 2.27 17.87
C LEU A 303 -31.78 0.79 18.27
N ALA A 304 -31.38 0.48 19.50
CA ALA A 304 -31.34 -0.90 20.00
C ALA A 304 -32.75 -1.55 20.00
N GLN A 305 -33.78 -0.79 20.38
CA GLN A 305 -35.18 -1.24 20.32
C GLN A 305 -35.68 -1.39 18.88
N SER A 306 -35.29 -0.50 17.96
CA SER A 306 -35.68 -0.57 16.56
C SER A 306 -35.14 -1.83 15.88
N ILE A 307 -33.92 -2.24 16.21
CA ILE A 307 -33.34 -3.52 15.77
C ILE A 307 -34.11 -4.70 16.38
N LYS A 308 -34.41 -4.65 17.69
CA LYS A 308 -35.19 -5.70 18.39
C LYS A 308 -36.54 -5.95 17.73
N ASN A 309 -37.21 -4.86 17.35
CA ASN A 309 -38.54 -4.88 16.75
C ASN A 309 -38.50 -5.02 15.21
N GLN A 310 -37.33 -5.25 14.61
CA GLN A 310 -37.13 -5.41 13.16
C GLN A 310 -37.58 -4.20 12.32
N PHE A 311 -37.58 -3.00 12.91
CA PHE A 311 -37.83 -1.75 12.17
C PHE A 311 -36.61 -1.29 11.37
N ILE A 312 -35.41 -1.74 11.75
CA ILE A 312 -34.16 -1.49 11.03
C ILE A 312 -33.50 -2.84 10.78
N ASP A 313 -33.19 -3.11 9.51
CA ASP A 313 -32.38 -4.24 9.09
C ASP A 313 -31.15 -3.73 8.33
N PHE A 314 -29.99 -3.79 8.99
CA PHE A 314 -28.73 -3.34 8.39
C PHE A 314 -28.27 -4.24 7.23
N GLN A 315 -28.78 -5.47 7.10
CA GLN A 315 -28.38 -6.34 5.99
C GLN A 315 -28.80 -5.76 4.64
N GLN A 316 -29.96 -5.11 4.58
CA GLN A 316 -30.47 -4.49 3.35
C GLN A 316 -29.58 -3.34 2.85
N ILE A 317 -28.82 -2.70 3.74
CA ILE A 317 -27.93 -1.58 3.39
C ILE A 317 -26.74 -2.04 2.54
N TYR A 318 -26.34 -3.31 2.60
CA TYR A 318 -25.25 -3.83 1.76
C TYR A 318 -25.63 -3.88 0.27
N ASP A 319 -26.92 -4.09 -0.03
CA ASP A 319 -27.41 -4.23 -1.40
C ASP A 319 -27.86 -2.90 -2.02
N MET A 320 -28.04 -1.85 -1.20
CA MET A 320 -28.43 -0.52 -1.66
C MET A 320 -27.30 0.21 -2.38
N ASN A 321 -27.65 1.13 -3.28
CA ASN A 321 -26.68 2.13 -3.73
C ASN A 321 -26.43 3.18 -2.63
N ASP A 322 -25.39 3.99 -2.80
CA ASP A 322 -24.93 4.90 -1.77
C ASP A 322 -25.98 5.97 -1.40
N ASP A 323 -26.75 6.47 -2.35
CA ASP A 323 -27.82 7.47 -2.09
C ASP A 323 -29.00 6.86 -1.33
N GLU A 324 -29.44 5.66 -1.72
CA GLU A 324 -30.48 4.88 -1.04
C GLU A 324 -30.07 4.53 0.39
N ALA A 325 -28.82 4.11 0.57
CA ALA A 325 -28.26 3.79 1.86
C ALA A 325 -28.20 5.02 2.77
N ILE A 326 -27.74 6.17 2.26
CA ILE A 326 -27.75 7.44 3.01
C ILE A 326 -29.19 7.79 3.40
N HIS A 327 -30.14 7.75 2.47
CA HIS A 327 -31.54 8.08 2.74
C HIS A 327 -32.12 7.20 3.85
N THR A 328 -31.91 5.89 3.78
CA THR A 328 -32.39 4.91 4.75
C THR A 328 -31.77 5.14 6.13
N LEU A 329 -30.44 5.32 6.20
CA LEU A 329 -29.74 5.56 7.46
C LEU A 329 -30.13 6.88 8.12
N THR A 330 -30.51 7.91 7.36
CA THR A 330 -31.01 9.18 7.93
C THR A 330 -32.39 9.07 8.58
N GLN A 331 -33.15 7.99 8.35
CA GLN A 331 -34.41 7.74 9.06
C GLN A 331 -34.19 7.31 10.51
N ILE A 332 -32.97 6.90 10.87
CA ILE A 332 -32.60 6.56 12.24
C ILE A 332 -32.59 7.84 13.08
N LYS A 333 -33.34 7.86 14.19
CA LYS A 333 -33.36 9.02 15.09
C LYS A 333 -31.95 9.33 15.59
N GLY A 334 -31.54 10.58 15.43
CA GLY A 334 -30.21 11.05 15.79
C GLY A 334 -29.16 10.92 14.68
N PHE A 335 -29.51 10.36 13.51
CA PHE A 335 -28.66 10.36 12.33
C PHE A 335 -29.01 11.55 11.44
N GLY A 336 -27.98 12.32 11.07
CA GLY A 336 -28.04 13.21 9.91
C GLY A 336 -27.23 12.63 8.75
N VAL A 337 -27.17 13.36 7.63
CA VAL A 337 -26.39 12.98 6.43
C VAL A 337 -24.94 12.65 6.78
N TRP A 338 -24.32 13.46 7.64
CA TRP A 338 -22.97 13.20 8.15
C TRP A 338 -22.86 11.82 8.82
N SER A 339 -23.72 11.50 9.78
CA SER A 339 -23.68 10.22 10.50
C SER A 339 -23.92 9.02 9.58
N ALA A 340 -24.84 9.13 8.62
CA ALA A 340 -25.07 8.10 7.63
C ALA A 340 -23.79 7.82 6.81
N LYS A 341 -23.15 8.86 6.28
CA LYS A 341 -21.91 8.73 5.50
C LYS A 341 -20.73 8.18 6.32
N ILE A 342 -20.56 8.64 7.56
CA ILE A 342 -19.53 8.11 8.48
C ILE A 342 -19.76 6.62 8.76
N LEU A 343 -21.00 6.20 8.98
CA LEU A 343 -21.33 4.80 9.17
C LEU A 343 -21.04 3.97 7.90
N LEU A 344 -21.38 4.50 6.71
CA LEU A 344 -21.08 3.83 5.44
C LEU A 344 -19.58 3.62 5.22
N ILE A 345 -18.77 4.61 5.58
CA ILE A 345 -17.31 4.54 5.50
C ILE A 345 -16.76 3.46 6.46
N HIS A 346 -17.15 3.48 7.72
CA HIS A 346 -16.48 2.70 8.78
C HIS A 346 -17.12 1.35 9.11
N SER A 347 -18.38 1.11 8.73
CA SER A 347 -19.10 -0.14 9.03
C SER A 347 -19.56 -0.90 7.80
N PHE A 348 -19.84 -0.20 6.70
CA PHE A 348 -20.25 -0.82 5.43
C PHE A 348 -19.15 -0.84 4.38
N ASN A 349 -17.98 -0.29 4.73
CA ASN A 349 -16.78 -0.34 3.92
C ASN A 349 -16.95 0.24 2.51
N ARG A 350 -17.89 1.19 2.34
CA ARG A 350 -18.12 1.90 1.07
C ARG A 350 -16.85 2.67 0.70
N LEU A 351 -16.45 2.59 -0.56
CA LEU A 351 -15.18 3.13 -1.04
C LEU A 351 -15.32 4.52 -1.68
N ASP A 352 -16.52 4.90 -2.15
CA ASP A 352 -16.76 6.17 -2.85
C ASP A 352 -17.57 7.21 -2.06
N ILE A 353 -17.43 7.22 -0.73
CA ILE A 353 -18.13 8.17 0.14
C ILE A 353 -17.19 9.25 0.69
N SER A 354 -17.62 10.51 0.63
CA SER A 354 -17.07 11.64 1.40
C SER A 354 -18.19 12.53 1.96
N SER A 355 -17.90 13.35 2.99
CA SER A 355 -18.88 14.23 3.65
C SER A 355 -18.34 15.64 3.84
N TYR A 356 -18.90 16.61 3.12
CA TYR A 356 -18.61 18.05 3.31
C TYR A 356 -18.96 18.53 4.73
N GLU A 357 -19.99 17.93 5.35
CA GLU A 357 -20.44 18.26 6.69
C GLU A 357 -19.36 17.97 7.76
N ASP A 358 -18.38 17.12 7.43
CA ASP A 358 -17.27 16.80 8.31
C ASP A 358 -16.25 17.95 8.36
N ILE A 359 -16.21 18.64 9.50
CA ILE A 359 -15.27 19.74 9.76
C ILE A 359 -13.81 19.24 9.67
N GLY A 360 -13.54 18.00 10.07
CA GLY A 360 -12.22 17.40 9.99
C GLY A 360 -11.75 17.23 8.55
N LEU A 361 -12.61 16.74 7.66
CA LEU A 361 -12.30 16.62 6.23
C LEU A 361 -12.08 17.99 5.59
N ARG A 362 -12.98 18.95 5.85
CA ARG A 362 -12.80 20.32 5.32
C ARG A 362 -11.50 20.94 5.79
N ASN A 363 -11.16 20.81 7.07
CA ASN A 363 -9.92 21.34 7.61
C ASN A 363 -8.69 20.60 7.07
N GLY A 364 -8.78 19.28 6.88
CA GLY A 364 -7.74 18.49 6.21
C GLY A 364 -7.49 18.98 4.79
N LEU A 365 -8.55 19.24 4.02
CA LEU A 365 -8.43 19.71 2.64
C LEU A 365 -7.90 21.14 2.56
N LYS A 366 -8.33 22.04 3.44
CA LYS A 366 -7.75 23.39 3.58
C LYS A 366 -6.25 23.33 3.84
N LYS A 367 -5.81 22.47 4.77
CA LYS A 367 -4.38 22.26 5.06
C LYS A 367 -3.64 21.71 3.85
N HIS A 368 -4.20 20.72 3.17
CA HIS A 368 -3.58 20.10 2.00
C HIS A 368 -3.38 21.11 0.86
N LEU A 369 -4.43 21.88 0.53
CA LEU A 369 -4.39 22.88 -0.54
C LEU A 369 -3.76 24.22 -0.11
N SER A 370 -3.41 24.38 1.17
CA SER A 370 -2.93 25.63 1.76
C SER A 370 -3.86 26.83 1.50
N ILE A 371 -5.18 26.62 1.63
CA ILE A 371 -6.22 27.64 1.44
C ILE A 371 -6.96 27.95 2.76
N PRO A 372 -7.43 29.20 2.96
CA PRO A 372 -8.07 29.59 4.23
C PRO A 372 -9.49 29.05 4.38
N GLU A 373 -10.23 28.92 3.28
CA GLU A 373 -11.62 28.50 3.27
C GLU A 373 -11.90 27.53 2.12
N ILE A 374 -12.96 26.73 2.28
CA ILE A 374 -13.44 25.82 1.25
C ILE A 374 -14.96 25.72 1.33
N ASP A 375 -15.63 26.05 0.22
CA ASP A 375 -17.06 25.86 0.08
C ASP A 375 -17.39 24.44 -0.37
N LYS A 376 -18.69 24.15 -0.50
CA LYS A 376 -19.16 22.82 -0.87
C LYS A 376 -18.80 22.44 -2.31
N GLU A 377 -18.90 23.39 -3.24
CA GLU A 377 -18.64 23.15 -4.66
C GLU A 377 -17.16 22.81 -4.89
N MET A 378 -16.26 23.57 -4.28
CA MET A 378 -14.82 23.31 -4.30
C MET A 378 -14.48 21.95 -3.68
N PHE A 379 -15.09 21.61 -2.53
CA PHE A 379 -14.87 20.33 -1.87
C PHE A 379 -15.33 19.17 -2.76
N ASP A 380 -16.56 19.23 -3.26
CA ASP A 380 -17.14 18.17 -4.08
C ASP A 380 -16.34 18.01 -5.39
N SER A 381 -15.97 19.12 -6.07
CA SER A 381 -15.14 19.09 -7.28
C SER A 381 -13.76 18.48 -7.03
N TYR A 382 -13.14 18.75 -5.89
CA TYR A 382 -11.83 18.17 -5.56
C TYR A 382 -11.95 16.66 -5.32
N LEU A 383 -12.95 16.24 -4.52
CA LEU A 383 -13.18 14.84 -4.21
C LEU A 383 -13.60 14.03 -5.44
N GLU A 384 -14.19 14.65 -6.46
CA GLU A 384 -14.53 13.98 -7.72
C GLU A 384 -13.29 13.45 -8.46
N THR A 385 -12.12 14.05 -8.27
CA THR A 385 -10.85 13.56 -8.84
C THR A 385 -10.39 12.21 -8.25
N PHE A 386 -11.08 11.73 -7.21
CA PHE A 386 -10.79 10.48 -6.52
C PHE A 386 -11.82 9.37 -6.81
N VAL A 387 -12.85 9.61 -7.63
CA VAL A 387 -13.81 8.55 -8.00
C VAL A 387 -13.08 7.35 -8.63
N PRO A 388 -13.44 6.10 -8.27
CA PRO A 388 -14.52 5.66 -7.37
C PRO A 388 -14.08 5.41 -5.91
N TYR A 389 -13.12 6.17 -5.40
CA TYR A 389 -12.46 5.97 -4.10
C TYR A 389 -12.41 7.22 -3.21
N LYS A 390 -13.45 8.06 -3.21
CA LYS A 390 -13.56 9.25 -2.32
C LYS A 390 -13.30 8.96 -0.84
N THR A 391 -13.56 7.74 -0.38
CA THR A 391 -13.30 7.34 1.00
C THR A 391 -11.81 7.27 1.32
N ILE A 392 -10.97 6.83 0.37
CA ILE A 392 -9.51 6.82 0.54
C ILE A 392 -8.99 8.25 0.73
N ALA A 393 -9.46 9.18 -0.10
CA ALA A 393 -9.14 10.59 0.07
C ALA A 393 -9.60 11.12 1.43
N SER A 394 -10.81 10.77 1.87
CA SER A 394 -11.33 11.16 3.18
C SER A 394 -10.44 10.69 4.34
N ILE A 395 -9.94 9.45 4.28
CA ILE A 395 -9.03 8.89 5.29
C ILE A 395 -7.73 9.70 5.39
N TYR A 396 -7.12 10.03 4.24
CA TYR A 396 -5.91 10.85 4.20
C TYR A 396 -6.16 12.29 4.68
N LEU A 397 -7.28 12.90 4.30
CA LEU A 397 -7.64 14.24 4.75
C LEU A 397 -7.84 14.29 6.28
N TRP A 398 -8.44 13.26 6.88
CA TRP A 398 -8.46 13.15 8.34
C TRP A 398 -7.05 13.04 8.91
N LYS A 399 -6.17 12.21 8.34
CA LYS A 399 -4.76 12.11 8.80
C LYS A 399 -4.05 13.46 8.75
N ILE A 400 -4.18 14.20 7.64
CA ILE A 400 -3.61 15.53 7.44
C ILE A 400 -4.15 16.52 8.47
N ASN A 401 -5.44 16.45 8.77
CA ASN A 401 -6.04 17.29 9.80
C ASN A 401 -5.44 17.03 11.19
N HIS A 402 -5.12 15.78 11.51
CA HIS A 402 -4.54 15.38 12.80
C HIS A 402 -3.01 15.52 12.88
N SER A 403 -2.30 15.57 11.76
CA SER A 403 -0.86 15.82 11.77
C SER A 403 -0.57 17.25 12.20
N SER A 404 0.35 17.39 13.17
CA SER A 404 0.94 18.67 13.56
C SER A 404 1.55 19.34 12.33
N SER A 405 1.35 20.64 12.16
CA SER A 405 1.91 21.44 11.06
C SER A 405 3.42 21.66 11.16
N ASP A 406 4.17 20.70 11.70
CA ASP A 406 5.61 20.78 11.88
C ASP A 406 6.27 19.66 11.08
N LYS A 407 6.68 20.03 9.86
CA LYS A 407 7.82 19.56 9.08
C LYS A 407 7.79 20.30 7.75
N ARG A 408 8.23 21.56 7.79
CA ARG A 408 8.76 22.26 6.61
C ARG A 408 10.24 21.97 6.52
#